data_AF-A0A1F8MWN0-F1
#
_entry.id   AF-A0A1F8MWN0-F1
#
_cell.length_a   1.000
_cell.length_b   1.000
_cell.length_c   1.000
_cell.angle_alpha   90.00
_cell.angle_beta   90.00
_cell.angle_gamma   90.00
#
_symmetry.space_group_name_H-M   'P 1'
#
loop_
_entity.id
_entity.type
_entity.pdbx_description
1 polymer ?
#
loop_
_entity_poly.entity_id
_entity_poly.type
_entity_poly.pdbx_seq_one_letter_code
_entity_poly.pdbx_strand_id
1 'polypeptide(L)' 'MHPQVVHADGYWWFPEQPEVDPGLFGVWDSNINSILPDDPEVCDYTGDSYFRGLLCRVYKAKQL' A
#
# COMPACT_ATOMS: atom_id res chain seq x y z
N MET A 1 -7.63 11.94 -13.82
CA MET A 1 -7.37 11.87 -12.37
C MET A 1 -7.25 13.30 -11.84
N HIS A 2 -7.81 13.64 -10.68
CA HIS A 2 -7.74 15.00 -10.13
C HIS A 2 -6.28 15.37 -9.82
N PRO A 3 -5.81 16.63 -10.03
CA PRO A 3 -4.41 17.00 -9.84
C PRO A 3 -3.84 16.76 -8.43
N GLN A 4 -4.71 16.72 -7.42
CA GLN A 4 -4.34 16.45 -6.01
C GLN A 4 -4.62 14.99 -5.58
N VAL A 5 -4.93 14.11 -6.53
CA VAL A 5 -5.19 12.69 -6.26
C VAL A 5 -4.13 11.88 -6.97
N VAL A 6 -3.53 10.95 -6.24
CA VAL A 6 -2.66 9.92 -6.79
C VAL A 6 -3.37 8.58 -6.76
N HIS A 7 -3.04 7.73 -7.74
CA HIS A 7 -3.49 6.35 -7.81
C HIS A 7 -2.25 5.46 -7.77
N ALA A 8 -2.28 4.45 -6.93
CA ALA A 8 -1.29 3.39 -6.86
C ALA A 8 -2.02 2.05 -7.05
N ASP A 9 -1.40 1.14 -7.78
CA ASP A 9 -1.98 -0.18 -8.00
C ASP A 9 -1.81 -1.03 -6.72
N GLY A 10 -2.90 -1.70 -6.32
CA GLY A 10 -2.91 -2.59 -5.17
C GLY A 10 -2.50 -4.02 -5.53
N TYR A 11 -2.20 -4.81 -4.50
CA TYR A 11 -1.92 -6.25 -4.63
C TYR A 11 -0.74 -6.57 -5.56
N TRP A 12 0.30 -5.74 -5.54
CA TRP A 12 1.51 -5.96 -6.33
C TRP A 12 2.62 -6.63 -5.51
N TRP A 13 3.45 -7.42 -6.19
CA TRP A 13 4.68 -8.03 -5.68
C TRP A 13 5.62 -8.30 -6.86
N PHE A 14 6.85 -8.72 -6.55
CA PHE A 14 7.90 -9.08 -7.51
C PHE A 14 8.16 -10.60 -7.47
N PRO A 15 7.47 -11.42 -8.30
CA PRO A 15 7.64 -12.87 -8.30
C PRO A 15 9.08 -13.35 -8.51
N GLU A 16 9.93 -12.52 -9.11
CA GLU A 16 11.35 -12.75 -9.34
C GLU A 16 12.22 -12.61 -8.07
N GLN A 17 11.69 -12.02 -7.00
CA GLN A 17 12.40 -11.84 -5.73
C GLN A 17 12.20 -13.06 -4.79
N PRO A 18 13.08 -13.24 -3.79
CA PRO A 18 12.94 -14.34 -2.83
C PRO A 18 11.60 -14.33 -2.09
N GLU A 19 10.99 -15.51 -1.95
CA GLU A 19 9.72 -15.71 -1.25
C GLU A 19 9.82 -15.56 0.27
N VAL A 20 11.03 -15.70 0.81
CA VAL A 20 11.25 -15.86 2.24
C VAL A 20 11.04 -14.56 3.01
N ASP A 21 10.56 -14.69 4.24
CA ASP A 21 10.55 -13.60 5.21
C ASP A 21 11.99 -13.10 5.47
N PRO A 22 12.23 -11.79 5.54
CA PRO A 22 11.26 -10.69 5.58
C PRO A 22 10.88 -10.12 4.20
N GLY A 23 11.43 -10.62 3.09
CA GLY A 23 11.23 -10.02 1.77
C GLY A 23 9.86 -10.29 1.14
N LEU A 24 9.36 -11.52 1.26
CA LEU A 24 8.04 -11.95 0.77
C LEU A 24 7.75 -11.47 -0.66
N PHE A 25 8.63 -11.78 -1.61
CA PHE A 25 8.54 -11.31 -3.00
C PHE A 25 8.53 -9.78 -3.16
N GLY A 26 9.20 -9.04 -2.27
CA GLY A 26 9.27 -7.57 -2.34
C GLY A 26 7.91 -6.87 -2.17
N VAL A 27 6.99 -7.51 -1.43
CA VAL A 27 5.66 -6.94 -1.14
C VAL A 27 5.77 -5.59 -0.43
N TRP A 28 6.79 -5.38 0.40
CA TRP A 28 7.01 -4.14 1.15
C TRP A 28 7.47 -2.96 0.29
N ASP A 29 8.00 -3.24 -0.90
CA ASP A 29 8.50 -2.22 -1.82
C ASP A 29 7.44 -1.77 -2.84
N SER A 30 6.45 -2.63 -3.12
CA SER A 30 5.51 -2.44 -4.24
C SER A 30 4.04 -2.37 -3.82
N ASN A 31 3.67 -2.92 -2.67
CA ASN A 31 2.28 -3.06 -2.29
C ASN A 31 1.79 -1.86 -1.48
N ILE A 32 0.93 -1.03 -2.08
CA ILE A 32 0.28 0.09 -1.37
C ILE A 32 -0.57 -0.37 -0.18
N ASN A 33 -1.07 -1.61 -0.22
CA ASN A 33 -1.88 -2.17 0.86
C ASN A 33 -1.10 -2.25 2.18
N SER A 34 0.24 -2.33 2.14
CA SER A 34 1.09 -2.40 3.33
C SER A 34 1.14 -1.11 4.15
N ILE A 35 0.58 0.00 3.64
CA ILE A 35 0.51 1.29 4.35
C ILE A 35 -0.93 1.76 4.59
N LEU A 36 -1.93 0.93 4.29
CA LEU A 36 -3.33 1.24 4.58
C LEU A 36 -3.60 0.99 6.07
N PRO A 37 -4.41 1.83 6.74
CA PRO A 37 -4.85 1.55 8.10
C PRO A 37 -5.69 0.27 8.15
N ASP A 38 -5.33 -0.64 9.06
CA ASP A 38 -6.00 -1.93 9.29
C ASP A 38 -6.51 -2.09 10.73
N ASP A 39 -6.41 -1.04 11.55
CA ASP A 39 -6.92 -1.05 12.92
C ASP A 39 -8.47 -1.15 12.91
N PRO A 40 -9.07 -2.06 13.71
CA PRO A 40 -10.52 -2.16 13.83
C PRO A 40 -11.23 -0.85 14.19
N GLU A 41 -10.56 0.09 14.88
CA GLU A 41 -11.11 1.41 15.23
C GLU A 41 -11.33 2.31 14.01
N VAL A 42 -10.63 2.05 12.90
CA VAL A 42 -10.71 2.83 11.67
C VAL A 42 -11.33 2.06 10.51
N CYS A 43 -11.84 0.84 10.74
CA CYS A 43 -12.68 0.13 9.77
C CYS A 43 -14.09 0.74 9.71
N ASP A 44 -14.82 0.45 8.64
CA ASP A 44 -16.23 0.81 8.56
C ASP A 44 -17.11 -0.06 9.49
N TYR A 45 -18.41 0.24 9.52
CA TYR A 45 -19.35 -0.47 10.40
C TYR A 45 -19.53 -1.96 10.07
N THR A 46 -19.09 -2.40 8.88
CA THR A 46 -19.09 -3.81 8.45
C THR A 46 -17.75 -4.50 8.68
N GLY A 47 -16.72 -3.75 9.08
CA GLY A 47 -15.36 -4.25 9.27
C GLY A 47 -14.46 -4.12 8.04
N ASP A 48 -14.90 -3.40 7.00
CA ASP A 48 -14.11 -3.21 5.79
C ASP A 48 -13.09 -2.08 5.96
N SER A 49 -11.90 -2.25 5.36
CA SER A 49 -10.84 -1.25 5.31
C SER A 49 -11.08 -0.23 4.20
N TYR A 50 -10.66 1.02 4.42
CA TYR A 50 -10.74 2.08 3.42
C TYR A 50 -9.61 1.97 2.38
N PHE A 51 -9.91 1.46 1.19
CA PHE A 51 -8.95 1.37 0.08
C PHE A 51 -8.82 2.63 -0.78
N ARG A 52 -9.65 3.66 -0.53
CA ARG A 52 -9.76 4.84 -1.41
C ARG A 52 -10.00 6.09 -0.60
N GLY A 53 -9.54 7.24 -1.12
CA GLY A 53 -9.79 8.54 -0.49
C GLY A 53 -8.98 8.81 0.77
N LEU A 54 -7.97 7.98 1.06
CA LEU A 54 -7.03 8.23 2.15
C LEU A 54 -6.13 9.42 1.84
N LEU A 55 -5.77 10.16 2.89
CA LEU A 55 -4.78 11.20 2.81
C LEU A 55 -3.39 10.58 2.77
N CYS A 56 -2.53 11.08 1.87
CA CYS A 56 -1.17 10.62 1.74
C CYS A 56 -0.21 11.79 1.50
N ARG A 57 1.09 11.51 1.63
CA ARG A 57 2.16 12.43 1.25
C ARG A 57 3.05 11.73 0.23
N VAL A 58 3.27 12.36 -0.92
CA VAL A 58 4.20 11.88 -1.94
C VAL A 58 5.50 12.67 -1.84
N TYR A 59 6.62 11.96 -1.90
CA TYR A 59 7.95 12.56 -1.91
C TYR A 59 8.86 11.76 -2.83
N LYS A 60 9.95 12.39 -3.28
CA LYS A 60 10.94 11.72 -4.12
C LYS A 60 11.60 10.59 -3.34
N ALA A 61 11.57 9.39 -3.89
CA ALA A 61 12.26 8.24 -3.30
C ALA A 61 13.76 8.52 -3.17
N LYS A 62 14.35 8.03 -2.07
CA LYS A 62 15.81 7.95 -1.96
C LYS A 62 16.26 6.82 -2.89
N GLN A 63 17.33 7.05 -3.64
CA GLN A 63 17.89 6.02 -4.50
C GLN A 63 18.34 4.85 -3.60
N LEU A 64 17.80 3.66 -3.88
CA LEU A 64 18.18 2.39 -3.23
C LEU A 64 19.58 1.96 -3.71
#